data_AF-A0A2T1D1K6-F1
#
_entry.id   AF-A0A2T1D1K6-F1
#
_cell.length_a   1.000
_cell.length_b   1.000
_cell.length_c   1.000
_cell.angle_alpha   90.00
_cell.angle_beta   90.00
_cell.angle_gamma   90.00
#
_symmetry.space_group_name_H-M   'P 1'
#
loop_
_entity.id
_entity.type
_entity.pdbx_description
1 polymer ?
#
loop_
_entity_poly.entity_id
_entity_poly.type
_entity_poly.pdbx_seq_one_letter_code
_entity_poly.pdbx_strand_id
1 'polypeptide(L)'
;MPDRSTPNHAAFLSDVVRETEWYADQALEMASCHRRASDAYGNVHMLFGLPAAILASISGISAFTQNSIIAGITAFIVAGITGAMSFLNPAEKEKLHFEAGNVLDAWATKTYLLIKQGRANLIEPSDVISQWEKLMEERSQLLRQSPRIPTWAMSKAMKRFLDPFNSSK
;
A
#
# COMPACT_ATOMS: atom_id res chain seq x y z
N MET A 1 29.80 -12.23 -41.70
CA MET A 1 29.28 -11.28 -40.71
C MET A 1 27.96 -11.82 -40.20
N PRO A 2 27.79 -12.12 -38.90
CA PRO A 2 26.52 -12.57 -38.39
C PRO A 2 25.53 -11.40 -38.39
N ASP A 3 24.37 -11.66 -38.97
CA ASP A 3 23.23 -10.75 -39.07
C ASP A 3 22.76 -10.30 -37.67
N ARG A 4 22.66 -8.98 -37.47
CA ARG A 4 22.27 -8.33 -36.20
C ARG A 4 20.78 -7.96 -36.17
N SER A 5 19.95 -8.46 -37.09
CA SER A 5 18.59 -7.96 -37.29
C SER A 5 17.46 -8.72 -36.58
N THR A 6 17.75 -9.83 -35.88
CA THR A 6 16.78 -10.46 -34.97
C THR A 6 17.24 -10.31 -33.51
N PRO A 7 16.45 -9.69 -32.63
CA PRO A 7 16.65 -9.88 -31.19
C PRO A 7 16.64 -11.38 -30.93
N ASN A 8 17.71 -11.91 -30.33
CA ASN A 8 17.69 -13.28 -29.86
C ASN A 8 16.45 -13.44 -28.97
N HIS A 9 15.50 -14.27 -29.38
CA HIS A 9 14.21 -14.43 -28.69
C HIS A 9 14.42 -14.76 -27.20
N ALA A 10 15.48 -15.50 -26.89
CA ALA A 10 15.88 -15.78 -25.51
C ALA A 10 16.34 -14.52 -24.75
N ALA A 11 17.06 -13.60 -25.40
CA ALA A 11 17.47 -12.34 -24.78
C ALA A 11 16.26 -11.45 -24.47
N PHE A 12 15.31 -11.34 -25.41
CA PHE A 12 14.07 -10.58 -25.19
C PHE A 12 13.26 -11.14 -24.00
N LEU A 13 13.05 -12.46 -23.95
CA LEU A 13 12.34 -13.08 -22.83
C LEU A 13 13.07 -12.87 -21.49
N SER A 14 14.41 -12.91 -21.50
CA SER A 14 15.19 -12.63 -20.30
C SER A 14 15.03 -11.19 -19.80
N ASP A 15 14.91 -10.22 -20.72
CA ASP A 15 14.64 -8.82 -20.39
C ASP A 15 13.24 -8.63 -19.82
N VAL A 16 12.22 -9.24 -20.44
CA VAL A 16 10.84 -9.23 -19.95
C VAL A 16 10.76 -9.81 -18.53
N VAL A 17 11.40 -10.96 -18.29
CA VAL A 17 11.43 -11.57 -16.95
C VAL A 17 12.08 -10.64 -15.93
N ARG A 18 13.23 -10.04 -16.26
CA ARG A 18 13.93 -9.10 -15.37
C ARG A 18 13.10 -7.86 -15.06
N GLU A 19 12.46 -7.27 -16.05
CA GLU A 19 11.58 -6.12 -15.86
C GLU A 19 10.35 -6.49 -15.01
N THR A 20 9.80 -7.68 -15.24
CA THR A 20 8.66 -8.21 -14.47
C THR A 20 9.03 -8.42 -13.00
N GLU A 21 10.22 -8.97 -12.72
CA GLU A 21 10.75 -9.11 -11.36
C GLU A 21 10.92 -7.75 -10.69
N TRP A 22 11.46 -6.76 -11.41
CA TRP A 22 11.60 -5.40 -10.90
C TRP A 22 10.25 -4.81 -10.46
N TYR A 23 9.20 -4.98 -11.26
CA TYR A 23 7.87 -4.51 -10.88
C TYR A 23 7.26 -5.31 -9.73
N ALA A 24 7.50 -6.62 -9.65
CA ALA A 24 7.05 -7.45 -8.53
C ALA A 24 7.70 -6.99 -7.21
N ASP A 25 9.00 -6.73 -7.21
CA ASP A 25 9.72 -6.18 -6.05
C ASP A 25 9.23 -4.79 -5.67
N GLN A 26 9.00 -3.92 -6.65
CA GLN A 26 8.42 -2.60 -6.40
C GLN A 26 7.05 -2.73 -5.73
N ALA A 27 6.18 -3.63 -6.20
CA ALA A 27 4.86 -3.84 -5.64
C ALA A 27 4.91 -4.37 -4.20
N LEU A 28 5.83 -5.28 -3.87
CA LEU A 28 6.04 -5.73 -2.48
C LEU A 28 6.49 -4.59 -1.57
N GLU A 29 7.39 -3.74 -2.06
CA GLU A 29 7.84 -2.58 -1.29
C GLU A 29 6.70 -1.56 -1.10
N MET A 30 5.87 -1.35 -2.13
CA MET A 30 4.67 -0.52 -2.04
C MET A 30 3.69 -1.11 -1.03
N ALA A 31 3.46 -2.42 -1.06
CA ALA A 31 2.61 -3.12 -0.11
C ALA A 31 3.09 -2.93 1.34
N SER A 32 4.40 -3.03 1.59
CA SER A 32 4.98 -2.77 2.91
C SER A 32 4.74 -1.33 3.37
N CYS A 33 4.93 -0.35 2.49
CA CYS A 33 4.67 1.06 2.81
C CYS A 33 3.19 1.32 3.10
N HIS A 34 2.28 0.68 2.35
CA HIS A 34 0.84 0.72 2.60
C HIS A 34 0.47 0.11 3.96
N ARG A 35 1.05 -1.05 4.33
CA ARG A 35 0.84 -1.66 5.65
C ARG A 35 1.30 -0.74 6.79
N ARG A 36 2.49 -0.13 6.69
CA ARG A 36 2.95 0.87 7.67
C ARG A 36 2.01 2.06 7.79
N ALA A 37 1.48 2.52 6.66
CA ALA A 37 0.51 3.62 6.67
C ALA A 37 -0.79 3.20 7.36
N SER A 38 -1.28 2.00 7.06
CA SER A 38 -2.46 1.41 7.68
C SER A 38 -2.30 1.30 9.20
N ASP A 39 -1.22 0.68 9.68
CA ASP A 39 -0.94 0.51 11.12
C ASP A 39 -0.91 1.85 11.86
N ALA A 40 -0.29 2.87 11.27
CA ALA A 40 -0.23 4.20 11.89
C ALA A 40 -1.61 4.85 11.99
N TYR A 41 -2.45 4.73 10.95
CA TYR A 41 -3.82 5.23 11.01
C TYR A 41 -4.69 4.43 11.99
N GLY A 42 -4.53 3.10 12.08
CA GLY A 42 -5.20 2.28 13.09
C GLY A 42 -4.80 2.68 14.51
N ASN A 43 -3.51 2.92 14.74
CA ASN A 43 -3.01 3.44 16.02
C ASN A 43 -3.61 4.80 16.36
N VAL A 44 -3.69 5.73 15.40
CA VAL A 44 -4.35 7.04 15.60
C VAL A 44 -5.82 6.83 15.95
N HIS A 45 -6.53 5.95 15.24
CA HIS A 45 -7.94 5.69 15.50
C HIS A 45 -8.17 5.20 16.93
N MET A 46 -7.39 4.22 17.39
CA MET A 46 -7.51 3.69 18.74
C MET A 46 -7.05 4.68 19.82
N LEU A 47 -5.92 5.36 19.60
CA LEU A 47 -5.32 6.28 20.56
C LEU A 47 -6.23 7.46 20.88
N PHE A 48 -7.04 7.91 19.93
CA PHE A 48 -7.98 9.01 20.13
C PHE A 48 -9.41 8.54 20.40
N GLY A 49 -9.86 7.45 19.75
CA GLY A 49 -11.22 6.94 19.90
C GLY A 49 -11.51 6.44 21.32
N LEU A 50 -10.58 5.66 21.91
CA LEU A 50 -10.81 5.09 23.24
C LEU A 50 -10.82 6.16 24.36
N PRO A 51 -9.84 7.10 24.44
CA PRO A 51 -9.90 8.17 25.43
C PRO A 51 -11.10 9.10 25.24
N ALA A 52 -11.50 9.39 24.00
CA ALA A 52 -12.70 10.18 23.75
C ALA A 52 -13.96 9.50 24.33
N ALA A 53 -14.10 8.18 24.15
CA ALA A 53 -15.21 7.43 24.73
C ALA A 53 -15.22 7.49 26.26
N ILE A 54 -14.06 7.29 26.91
CA ILE A 54 -13.92 7.36 28.37
C ILE A 54 -14.26 8.76 28.89
N LEU A 55 -13.72 9.81 28.26
CA LEU A 55 -13.99 11.19 28.65
C LEU A 55 -15.46 11.57 28.42
N ALA A 56 -16.09 11.05 27.36
CA ALA A 56 -17.52 11.27 27.12
C ALA A 56 -18.37 10.65 28.24
N SER A 57 -18.02 9.44 28.70
CA SER A 57 -18.68 8.82 29.86
C SER A 57 -18.50 9.63 31.14
N ILE A 58 -17.27 10.10 31.43
CA ILE A 58 -16.99 10.97 32.61
C ILE A 58 -17.79 12.27 32.51
N SER A 59 -17.83 12.89 31.34
CA SER A 59 -18.60 14.10 31.07
C SER A 59 -20.09 13.90 31.36
N GLY A 60 -20.66 12.80 30.86
CA GLY A 60 -22.07 12.46 31.07
C GLY A 60 -22.39 12.27 32.54
N ILE A 61 -21.61 11.45 33.26
CA ILE A 61 -21.81 11.20 34.69
C ILE A 61 -21.69 12.51 35.48
N SER A 62 -20.65 13.31 35.21
CA SER A 62 -20.41 14.58 35.91
C SER A 62 -21.54 15.59 35.74
N ALA A 63 -22.19 15.59 34.56
CA ALA A 63 -23.36 16.43 34.31
C ALA A 63 -24.55 16.05 35.21
N PHE A 64 -24.77 14.75 35.44
CA PHE A 64 -25.84 14.27 36.34
C PHE A 64 -25.54 14.49 37.82
N THR A 65 -24.27 14.42 38.22
CA THR A 65 -23.85 14.70 39.62
C THR A 65 -23.69 16.19 39.92
N GLN A 66 -24.19 17.07 39.04
CA GLN A 66 -24.10 18.54 39.15
C GLN A 66 -22.66 19.09 39.25
N ASN A 67 -21.66 18.35 38.77
CA ASN A 67 -20.28 18.82 38.69
C ASN A 67 -20.03 19.45 37.31
N SER A 68 -20.62 20.63 37.11
CA SER A 68 -20.71 21.31 35.81
C SER A 68 -19.36 21.68 35.20
N ILE A 69 -18.36 21.99 36.02
CA ILE A 69 -17.01 22.35 35.55
C ILE A 69 -16.33 21.12 34.91
N ILE A 70 -16.35 19.97 35.60
CA ILE A 70 -15.74 18.73 35.06
C ILE A 70 -16.48 18.28 33.80
N ALA A 71 -17.81 18.34 33.81
CA ALA A 71 -18.63 18.03 32.64
C ALA A 71 -18.27 18.91 31.44
N GLY A 72 -18.14 20.23 31.63
CA GLY A 72 -17.80 21.17 30.56
C GLY A 72 -16.41 20.93 29.97
N ILE A 73 -15.38 20.74 30.81
CA ILE A 73 -13.99 20.53 30.36
C ILE A 73 -13.88 19.22 29.55
N THR A 74 -14.45 18.14 30.07
CA THR A 74 -14.38 16.83 29.42
C THR A 74 -15.18 16.81 28.11
N ALA A 75 -16.37 17.42 28.07
CA ALA A 75 -17.14 17.59 26.83
C ALA A 75 -16.37 18.36 25.75
N PHE A 76 -15.69 19.45 26.11
CA PHE A 76 -14.92 20.25 25.17
C PHE A 76 -13.74 19.45 24.56
N ILE A 77 -13.03 18.68 25.38
CA ILE A 77 -11.95 17.80 24.90
C ILE A 77 -12.50 16.73 23.96
N VAL A 78 -13.61 16.07 24.32
CA VAL A 78 -14.26 15.06 23.49
C VAL A 78 -14.69 15.64 22.15
N ALA A 79 -15.26 16.84 22.13
CA ALA A 79 -15.66 17.53 20.91
C ALA A 79 -14.44 17.80 20.00
N GLY A 80 -13.33 18.27 20.58
CA GLY A 80 -12.08 18.49 19.85
C GLY A 80 -11.51 17.20 19.24
N ILE A 81 -11.45 16.11 20.02
CA ILE A 81 -10.96 14.81 19.53
C ILE A 81 -11.88 14.26 18.44
N THR A 82 -13.20 14.30 18.66
CA THR A 82 -14.19 13.83 17.67
C THR A 82 -14.09 14.61 16.37
N GLY A 83 -13.97 15.94 16.44
CA GLY A 83 -13.78 16.79 15.26
C GLY A 83 -12.49 16.45 14.50
N ALA A 84 -11.38 16.25 15.22
CA ALA A 84 -10.12 15.81 14.61
C ALA A 84 -10.25 14.44 13.94
N MET A 85 -10.94 13.49 14.58
CA MET A 85 -11.19 12.15 14.04
C MET A 85 -12.06 12.19 12.79
N SER A 86 -13.09 13.03 12.74
CA SER A 86 -13.92 13.23 11.55
C SER A 86 -13.14 13.84 10.38
N PHE A 87 -12.27 14.82 10.65
CA PHE A 87 -11.46 15.45 9.60
C PHE A 87 -10.35 14.53 9.10
N LEU A 88 -9.63 13.87 10.01
CA LEU A 88 -8.53 12.97 9.65
C LEU A 88 -9.01 11.65 9.05
N ASN A 89 -10.22 11.21 9.44
CA ASN A 89 -10.84 9.93 9.09
C ASN A 89 -9.84 8.75 9.11
N PRO A 90 -9.19 8.49 10.25
CA PRO A 90 -8.12 7.50 10.32
C PRO A 90 -8.61 6.07 10.05
N ALA A 91 -9.84 5.71 10.44
CA ALA A 91 -10.39 4.38 10.17
C ALA A 91 -10.54 4.09 8.67
N GLU A 92 -11.05 5.04 7.89
CA GLU A 92 -11.14 4.86 6.43
C GLU A 92 -9.75 4.77 5.79
N LYS A 93 -8.81 5.61 6.23
CA LYS A 93 -7.43 5.58 5.71
C LYS A 93 -6.72 4.28 6.06
N GLU A 94 -6.89 3.78 7.27
CA GLU A 94 -6.39 2.47 7.70
C GLU A 94 -6.85 1.38 6.73
N LYS A 95 -8.17 1.31 6.48
CA LYS A 95 -8.78 0.34 5.58
C LYS A 95 -8.26 0.46 4.15
N LEU A 96 -8.27 1.67 3.58
CA LEU A 96 -7.82 1.91 2.21
C LEU A 96 -6.35 1.51 2.02
N HIS A 97 -5.49 1.83 2.99
CA HIS A 97 -4.08 1.43 2.93
C HIS A 97 -3.90 -0.08 3.17
N PHE A 98 -4.68 -0.71 4.04
CA PHE A 98 -4.65 -2.17 4.26
C PHE A 98 -5.02 -2.93 2.98
N GLU A 99 -6.14 -2.56 2.35
CA GLU A 99 -6.62 -3.18 1.12
C GLU A 99 -5.61 -3.01 -0.02
N ALA A 100 -5.08 -1.80 -0.22
CA ALA A 100 -4.03 -1.53 -1.21
C ALA A 100 -2.78 -2.39 -0.98
N GLY A 101 -2.36 -2.55 0.29
CA GLY A 101 -1.25 -3.42 0.65
C GLY A 101 -1.49 -4.88 0.26
N ASN A 102 -2.68 -5.41 0.53
CA ASN A 102 -3.02 -6.80 0.23
C ASN A 102 -3.12 -7.08 -1.28
N VAL A 103 -3.73 -6.18 -2.05
CA VAL A 103 -3.85 -6.38 -3.51
C VAL A 103 -2.50 -6.31 -4.22
N LEU A 104 -1.60 -5.42 -3.78
CA LEU A 104 -0.24 -5.31 -4.32
C LEU A 104 0.60 -6.56 -4.00
N ASP A 105 0.50 -7.07 -2.77
CA ASP A 105 1.18 -8.29 -2.33
C ASP A 105 0.68 -9.54 -3.09
N ALA A 106 -0.63 -9.65 -3.28
CA ALA A 106 -1.24 -10.69 -4.09
C ALA A 106 -0.81 -10.61 -5.56
N TRP A 107 -0.78 -9.40 -6.14
CA TRP A 107 -0.32 -9.18 -7.50
C TRP A 107 1.16 -9.57 -7.66
N ALA A 108 2.03 -9.18 -6.73
CA ALA A 108 3.45 -9.55 -6.76
C ALA A 108 3.63 -11.07 -6.67
N THR A 109 2.87 -11.74 -5.80
CA THR A 109 2.88 -13.20 -5.67
C THR A 109 2.46 -13.90 -6.97
N LYS A 110 1.36 -13.44 -7.60
CA LYS A 110 0.92 -13.93 -8.92
C LYS A 110 1.98 -13.71 -10.00
N THR A 111 2.64 -12.56 -9.97
CA THR A 111 3.71 -12.21 -10.91
C THR A 111 4.93 -13.12 -10.75
N TYR A 112 5.36 -13.38 -9.51
CA TYR A 112 6.43 -14.33 -9.23
C TYR A 112 6.10 -15.76 -9.66
N LEU A 113 4.83 -16.17 -9.57
CA LEU A 113 4.40 -17.46 -10.08
C LEU A 113 4.58 -17.55 -11.61
N LEU A 114 4.20 -16.52 -12.36
CA LEU A 114 4.41 -16.46 -13.81
C LEU A 114 5.91 -16.56 -14.16
N ILE A 115 6.75 -15.80 -13.48
CA ILE A 115 8.21 -15.83 -13.67
C ILE A 115 8.76 -17.23 -13.42
N LYS A 116 8.31 -17.89 -12.34
CA LYS A 116 8.73 -19.25 -12.00
C LYS A 116 8.28 -20.26 -13.05
N GLN A 117 7.06 -20.15 -13.55
CA GLN A 117 6.54 -21.01 -14.63
C GLN A 117 7.32 -20.83 -15.93
N GLY A 118 7.62 -19.58 -16.32
CA GLY A 118 8.43 -19.27 -17.50
C GLY A 118 9.85 -19.81 -17.39
N ARG A 119 10.52 -19.62 -16.25
CA ARG A 119 11.88 -20.16 -16.01
C ARG A 119 11.96 -21.69 -16.01
N ALA A 120 10.90 -22.34 -15.57
CA ALA A 120 10.80 -23.80 -15.57
C ALA A 120 10.34 -24.38 -16.92
N ASN A 121 10.17 -23.54 -17.96
CA ASN A 121 9.62 -23.92 -19.27
C ASN A 121 8.28 -24.67 -19.15
N LEU A 122 7.44 -24.31 -18.17
CA LEU A 122 6.13 -24.93 -17.96
C LEU A 122 5.02 -24.30 -18.81
N ILE A 123 5.34 -23.20 -19.49
CA ILE A 123 4.44 -22.42 -20.34
C ILE A 123 5.18 -21.99 -21.60
N GLU A 124 4.48 -21.88 -22.71
CA GLU A 124 5.06 -21.46 -23.98
C GLU A 124 5.46 -19.97 -23.94
N PRO A 125 6.51 -19.55 -24.66
CA PRO A 125 6.92 -18.14 -24.73
C PRO A 125 5.80 -17.16 -25.11
N SER A 126 4.91 -17.57 -26.02
CA SER A 126 3.76 -16.75 -26.41
C SER A 126 2.78 -16.54 -25.25
N ASP A 127 2.61 -17.55 -24.40
CA ASP A 127 1.72 -17.49 -23.24
C ASP A 127 2.33 -16.64 -22.11
N VAL A 128 3.66 -16.64 -21.97
CA VAL A 128 4.39 -15.74 -21.05
C VAL A 128 4.09 -14.28 -21.40
N ILE A 129 4.22 -13.91 -22.69
CA ILE A 129 4.01 -12.54 -23.17
C ILE A 129 2.54 -12.13 -22.95
N SER A 130 1.58 -12.97 -23.34
CA SER A 130 0.15 -12.69 -23.16
C SER A 130 -0.24 -12.52 -21.69
N GLN A 131 0.31 -13.34 -20.78
CA GLN A 131 0.06 -13.21 -19.35
C GLN A 131 0.76 -11.99 -18.75
N TRP A 132 1.96 -11.65 -19.23
CA TRP A 132 2.68 -10.45 -18.81
C TRP A 132 1.91 -9.17 -19.15
N GLU A 133 1.39 -9.05 -20.38
CA GLU A 133 0.57 -7.89 -20.78
C GLU A 133 -0.65 -7.71 -19.87
N LYS A 134 -1.33 -8.80 -19.54
CA LYS A 134 -2.44 -8.79 -18.59
C LYS A 134 -2.01 -8.33 -17.19
N LEU A 135 -0.87 -8.80 -16.69
CA LEU A 135 -0.33 -8.37 -15.41
C LEU A 135 0.02 -6.87 -15.40
N MET A 136 0.53 -6.33 -16.51
CA MET A 136 0.85 -4.91 -16.62
C MET A 136 -0.40 -4.02 -16.65
N GLU A 137 -1.48 -4.47 -17.30
CA GLU A 137 -2.77 -3.78 -17.25
C GLU A 137 -3.36 -3.83 -15.84
N GLU A 138 -3.37 -5.02 -15.21
CA GLU A 138 -3.80 -5.19 -13.82
C GLU A 138 -3.02 -4.27 -12.88
N ARG A 139 -1.69 -4.22 -13.02
CA ARG A 139 -0.83 -3.31 -12.24
C ARG A 139 -1.24 -1.86 -12.41
N SER A 140 -1.44 -1.43 -13.66
CA SER A 140 -1.83 -0.05 -13.95
C SER A 140 -3.16 0.32 -13.29
N GLN A 141 -4.12 -0.61 -13.29
CA GLN A 141 -5.40 -0.43 -12.60
C GLN A 141 -5.21 -0.36 -11.08
N LEU A 142 -4.46 -1.29 -10.48
CA LEU A 142 -4.18 -1.33 -9.05
C LEU A 142 -3.50 -0.04 -8.56
N LEU A 143 -2.52 0.47 -9.32
CA LEU A 143 -1.84 1.71 -8.98
C LEU A 143 -2.76 2.93 -9.07
N ARG A 144 -3.69 2.96 -10.02
CA ARG A 144 -4.71 4.04 -10.12
C ARG A 144 -5.70 4.02 -8.97
N GLN A 145 -6.04 2.83 -8.47
CA GLN A 145 -7.02 2.65 -7.38
C GLN A 145 -6.38 2.80 -5.99
N SER A 146 -5.07 2.64 -5.88
CA SER A 146 -4.36 2.73 -4.61
C SER A 146 -4.30 4.18 -4.10
N PRO A 147 -4.55 4.42 -2.79
CA PRO A 147 -4.37 5.75 -2.22
C PRO A 147 -2.88 6.13 -2.26
N ARG A 148 -2.61 7.44 -2.30
CA ARG A 148 -1.23 7.92 -2.29
C ARG A 148 -0.54 7.53 -0.98
N ILE A 149 0.62 6.87 -1.08
CA ILE A 149 1.46 6.54 0.08
C ILE A 149 1.99 7.84 0.71
N PRO A 150 1.80 8.06 2.03
CA PRO A 150 2.39 9.20 2.72
C PRO A 150 3.92 9.14 2.73
N THR A 151 4.58 10.29 2.65
CA THR A 151 6.06 10.37 2.59
C THR A 151 6.75 9.78 3.81
N TRP A 152 6.13 9.88 4.99
CA TRP A 152 6.63 9.27 6.22
C TRP A 152 6.52 7.74 6.25
N ALA A 153 5.61 7.17 5.45
CA ALA A 153 5.43 5.71 5.35
C ALA A 153 6.36 5.09 4.29
N MET A 154 6.87 5.90 3.35
CA MET A 154 7.78 5.44 2.31
C MET A 154 9.09 4.94 2.89
N SER A 155 9.48 3.73 2.51
CA SER A 155 10.78 3.18 2.88
C SER A 155 11.93 3.82 2.10
N LYS A 156 13.16 3.60 2.58
CA LYS A 156 14.36 3.92 1.81
C LYS A 156 14.45 3.08 0.53
N ALA A 157 14.01 1.82 0.57
CA ALA A 157 14.04 0.92 -0.58
C ALA A 157 13.08 1.38 -1.70
N MET A 158 11.93 1.98 -1.34
CA MET A 158 11.00 2.58 -2.30
C MET A 158 11.68 3.63 -3.19
N LYS A 159 12.63 4.38 -2.64
CA LYS A 159 13.36 5.42 -3.40
C LYS A 159 14.17 4.83 -4.55
N ARG A 160 14.66 3.60 -4.42
CA ARG A 160 15.38 2.88 -5.50
C ARG A 160 14.46 2.64 -6.70
N PHE A 161 13.16 2.47 -6.46
CA PHE A 161 12.18 2.21 -7.51
C PHE A 161 11.66 3.49 -8.20
N LEU A 162 12.08 4.68 -7.75
CA LEU A 162 11.78 5.94 -8.42
C LEU A 162 12.71 6.19 -9.63
N ASP A 163 13.88 5.53 -9.67
CA ASP A 163 14.85 5.60 -10.77
C ASP A 163 15.09 4.20 -11.37
N PRO A 164 14.15 3.68 -12.18
CA PRO A 164 14.12 2.26 -12.57
C PRO A 164 15.32 1.78 -13.39
N PHE A 165 16.16 2.67 -13.93
CA PHE A 165 17.29 2.30 -14.81
C PHE A 165 18.56 3.13 -14.61
N ASN A 166 18.69 3.88 -13.51
CA ASN A 166 19.89 4.69 -13.24
C ASN A 166 20.82 4.02 -12.22
N SER A 167 21.29 2.80 -12.55
CA SER A 167 22.31 2.08 -11.78
C SER A 167 23.47 1.62 -12.69
N SER A 168 23.87 2.52 -13.60
CA SER A 168 25.07 2.42 -14.42
C SER A 168 25.87 3.73 -14.30
N LYS A 169 26.48 3.96 -13.14
CA LYS A 169 27.73 4.74 -12.99
C LYS A 169 28.54 4.16 -11.86
#